data_AF-A0A317MK85-F1
#
_entry.id   AF-A0A317MK85-F1
#
_cell.length_a   1.000
_cell.length_b   1.000
_cell.length_c   1.000
_cell.angle_alpha   90.00
_cell.angle_beta   90.00
_cell.angle_gamma   90.00
#
_symmetry.space_group_name_H-M   'P 1'
#
loop_
_entity.id
_entity.type
_entity.pdbx_description
1 polymer ?
#
loop_
_entity_poly.entity_id
_entity_poly.type
_entity_poly.pdbx_seq_one_letter_code
_entity_poly.pdbx_strand_id
1 'polypeptide(L)'
;MIFTFCLLALFKFNYTYSQNLSECKCSYNSHYRLDRYLSEADSIGNTLSKKYTNIKIIGVRAFAQASLMFVVNDKGKNKGMCYDLMNKSHKILSGQKLDRFLRTIISDSIFLQKTKPLPTESLSKNFSYFISYDYPKSKIFEVCYSQLLRDINRPSSVALMQFPDALR
;
A
#
# COMPACT_ATOMS: atom_id res chain seq x y z
N MET A 1 -26.12 10.14 23.72
CA MET A 1 -24.91 9.28 23.54
C MET A 1 -25.09 8.22 22.43
N ILE A 2 -25.83 8.51 21.34
CA ILE A 2 -26.15 7.49 20.30
C ILE A 2 -25.52 7.84 18.93
N PHE A 3 -25.16 9.10 18.69
CA PHE A 3 -24.65 9.55 17.38
C PHE A 3 -23.20 9.13 17.06
N THR A 4 -22.37 8.85 18.06
CA THR A 4 -20.94 8.52 17.83
C THR A 4 -20.71 7.07 17.38
N PHE A 5 -21.63 6.15 17.71
CA PHE A 5 -21.48 4.73 17.38
C PHE A 5 -21.81 4.42 15.91
N CYS A 6 -22.74 5.16 15.29
CA CYS A 6 -23.08 5.00 13.87
C CYS A 6 -21.95 5.41 12.92
N LEU A 7 -21.16 6.45 13.25
CA LEU A 7 -20.05 6.90 12.40
C LEU A 7 -18.93 5.85 12.32
N LEU A 8 -18.55 5.22 13.43
CA LEU A 8 -17.53 4.17 13.44
C LEU A 8 -17.97 2.90 12.69
N ALA A 9 -19.26 2.56 12.74
CA ALA A 9 -19.81 1.43 11.99
C ALA A 9 -19.88 1.71 10.48
N LEU A 10 -20.27 2.93 10.07
CA LEU A 10 -20.28 3.36 8.67
C LEU A 10 -18.87 3.46 8.08
N PHE A 11 -17.87 3.83 8.88
CA PHE A 11 -16.46 3.79 8.46
C PHE A 11 -16.00 2.34 8.25
N LYS A 12 -16.25 1.42 9.18
CA LYS A 12 -15.83 0.02 9.03
C LYS A 12 -16.49 -0.69 7.83
N PHE A 13 -17.79 -0.49 7.61
CA PHE A 13 -18.50 -1.14 6.52
C PHE A 13 -18.07 -0.65 5.12
N ASN A 14 -17.80 0.65 4.96
CA ASN A 14 -17.35 1.21 3.69
C ASN A 14 -15.93 0.74 3.30
N TYR A 15 -15.05 0.54 4.29
CA TYR A 15 -13.69 0.05 4.07
C TYR A 15 -13.68 -1.36 3.45
N THR A 16 -14.52 -2.27 3.94
CA THR A 16 -14.57 -3.66 3.45
C THR A 16 -15.25 -3.75 2.08
N TYR A 17 -16.30 -2.95 1.83
CA TYR A 17 -17.05 -2.98 0.58
C TYR A 17 -16.26 -2.42 -0.62
N SER A 18 -15.52 -1.33 -0.41
CA SER A 18 -14.72 -0.68 -1.47
C SER A 18 -13.62 -1.58 -2.07
N GLN A 19 -13.13 -2.55 -1.31
CA GLN A 19 -12.09 -3.48 -1.77
C GLN A 19 -12.63 -4.56 -2.73
N ASN A 20 -13.95 -4.73 -2.88
CA ASN A 20 -14.55 -5.80 -3.69
C ASN A 20 -14.89 -5.42 -5.15
N LEU A 21 -14.65 -4.19 -5.60
CA LEU A 21 -14.89 -3.79 -6.99
C LEU A 21 -13.73 -4.19 -7.93
N SER A 22 -14.03 -4.43 -9.20
CA SER A 22 -13.17 -5.02 -10.24
C SER A 22 -11.72 -4.51 -10.20
N GLU A 23 -10.77 -5.45 -10.14
CA GLU A 23 -9.33 -5.18 -10.16
C GLU A 23 -8.94 -4.45 -11.45
N CYS A 24 -8.41 -3.23 -11.31
CA CYS A 24 -7.72 -2.59 -12.42
C CYS A 24 -6.43 -3.38 -12.69
N LYS A 25 -6.29 -3.97 -13.88
CA LYS A 25 -5.03 -4.58 -14.31
C LYS A 25 -4.10 -3.50 -14.81
N CYS A 26 -2.98 -3.29 -14.12
CA CYS A 26 -1.97 -2.35 -14.56
C CYS A 26 -1.14 -2.98 -15.68
N SER A 27 -0.94 -2.25 -16.78
CA SER A 27 -0.05 -2.68 -17.87
C SER A 27 1.34 -2.12 -17.65
N TYR A 28 2.27 -2.92 -17.13
CA TYR A 28 3.68 -2.55 -16.93
C TYR A 28 4.58 -3.79 -16.95
N ASN A 29 5.85 -3.58 -17.31
CA ASN A 29 6.86 -4.62 -17.30
C ASN A 29 7.66 -4.59 -15.98
N SER A 30 7.87 -5.76 -15.39
CA SER A 30 8.69 -5.95 -14.19
C SER A 30 9.49 -7.25 -14.30
N HIS A 31 10.79 -7.20 -14.01
CA HIS A 31 11.64 -8.40 -13.92
C HIS A 31 11.33 -9.28 -12.71
N TYR A 32 10.60 -8.74 -11.73
CA TYR A 32 10.17 -9.50 -10.57
C TYR A 32 8.76 -10.00 -10.81
N ARG A 33 8.51 -11.32 -10.78
CA ARG A 33 7.18 -11.86 -11.11
C ARG A 33 6.12 -11.49 -10.05
N LEU A 34 4.88 -11.24 -10.49
CA LEU A 34 3.78 -10.82 -9.61
C LEU A 34 3.37 -11.91 -8.59
N ASP A 35 3.27 -13.15 -9.03
CA ASP A 35 2.95 -14.29 -8.17
C ASP A 35 3.99 -14.48 -7.06
N ARG A 36 5.28 -14.35 -7.42
CA ARG A 36 6.36 -14.36 -6.43
C ARG A 36 6.28 -13.18 -5.46
N TYR A 37 5.98 -11.99 -5.97
CA TYR A 37 5.84 -10.77 -5.15
C TYR A 37 4.76 -10.92 -4.08
N LEU A 38 3.57 -11.39 -4.48
CA LEU A 38 2.47 -11.61 -3.56
C LEU A 38 2.75 -12.76 -2.58
N SER A 39 3.38 -13.84 -3.04
CA SER A 39 3.77 -14.96 -2.17
C SER A 39 4.79 -14.55 -1.10
N GLU A 40 5.80 -13.76 -1.45
CA GLU A 40 6.76 -13.23 -0.47
C GLU A 40 6.08 -12.23 0.49
N ALA A 41 5.15 -11.41 -0.01
CA ALA A 41 4.36 -10.51 0.84
C ALA A 41 3.53 -11.29 1.88
N ASP A 42 2.84 -12.35 1.45
CA ASP A 42 2.03 -13.18 2.33
C ASP A 42 2.89 -13.92 3.34
N SER A 43 4.03 -14.49 2.92
CA SER A 43 4.97 -15.19 3.80
C SER A 43 5.50 -14.29 4.92
N ILE A 44 5.96 -13.09 4.57
CA ILE A 44 6.45 -12.10 5.55
C ILE A 44 5.30 -11.62 6.43
N GLY A 45 4.16 -11.26 5.83
CA GLY A 45 2.98 -10.77 6.54
C GLY A 45 2.46 -11.77 7.59
N ASN A 46 2.38 -13.05 7.23
CA ASN A 46 1.96 -14.14 8.12
C ASN A 46 2.97 -14.40 9.24
N THR A 47 4.25 -14.13 9.01
CA THR A 47 5.26 -14.20 10.08
C THR A 47 5.08 -13.06 11.07
N LEU A 48 4.87 -11.84 10.57
CA LEU A 48 4.67 -10.66 11.41
C LEU A 48 3.33 -10.70 12.16
N SER A 49 2.28 -11.29 11.59
CA SER A 49 0.97 -11.41 12.22
C SER A 49 0.94 -12.28 13.47
N LYS A 50 1.99 -13.08 13.71
CA LYS A 50 2.17 -13.82 14.97
C LYS A 50 2.43 -12.90 16.16
N LYS A 51 2.95 -11.69 15.92
CA LYS A 51 3.37 -10.74 16.95
C LYS A 51 2.61 -9.41 16.89
N TYR A 52 2.21 -8.98 15.71
CA TYR A 52 1.61 -7.66 15.49
C TYR A 52 0.19 -7.79 14.98
N THR A 53 -0.67 -6.87 15.41
CA THR A 53 -2.03 -6.71 14.90
C THR A 53 -2.11 -5.45 14.03
N ASN A 54 -3.07 -5.41 13.09
CA ASN A 54 -3.34 -4.27 12.20
C ASN A 54 -2.13 -3.86 11.35
N ILE A 55 -1.48 -4.85 10.72
CA ILE A 55 -0.32 -4.66 9.86
C ILE A 55 -0.77 -3.95 8.57
N LYS A 56 -0.04 -2.90 8.17
CA LYS A 56 -0.24 -2.28 6.86
C LYS A 56 0.87 -2.72 5.93
N ILE A 57 0.55 -2.99 4.69
CA ILE A 57 1.51 -3.30 3.64
C ILE A 57 1.46 -2.16 2.64
N ILE A 58 2.63 -1.61 2.33
CA ILE A 58 2.81 -0.63 1.26
C ILE A 58 3.99 -1.11 0.44
N GLY A 59 3.79 -1.32 -0.85
CA GLY A 59 4.77 -1.91 -1.73
C GLY A 59 4.81 -1.24 -3.09
N VAL A 60 5.91 -1.45 -3.79
CA VAL A 60 6.10 -1.03 -5.18
C VAL A 60 6.69 -2.19 -5.97
N ARG A 61 6.20 -2.37 -7.19
CA ARG A 61 6.75 -3.31 -8.18
C ARG A 61 6.94 -2.56 -9.48
N ALA A 62 8.14 -2.62 -10.03
CA ALA A 62 8.54 -1.90 -11.23
C ALA A 62 9.47 -2.75 -12.12
N PHE A 63 9.89 -2.22 -13.27
CA PHE A 63 10.86 -2.84 -14.18
C PHE A 63 12.06 -3.46 -13.45
N ALA A 64 12.76 -2.67 -12.63
CA ALA A 64 13.93 -3.08 -11.86
C ALA A 64 13.79 -2.83 -10.35
N GLN A 65 12.56 -2.86 -9.83
CA GLN A 65 12.29 -2.63 -8.41
C GLN A 65 11.20 -3.57 -7.91
N ALA A 66 11.40 -4.16 -6.74
CA ALA A 66 10.35 -4.87 -6.01
C ALA A 66 10.60 -4.66 -4.53
N SER A 67 9.74 -3.89 -3.87
CA SER A 67 9.91 -3.56 -2.46
C SER A 67 8.60 -3.64 -1.71
N LEU A 68 8.67 -4.03 -0.44
CA LEU A 68 7.56 -4.15 0.49
C LEU A 68 7.91 -3.44 1.80
N MET A 69 6.99 -2.67 2.34
CA MET A 69 7.07 -2.12 3.69
C MET A 69 5.89 -2.61 4.51
N PHE A 70 6.20 -3.31 5.59
CA PHE A 70 5.23 -3.73 6.59
C PHE A 70 5.26 -2.74 7.75
N VAL A 71 4.16 -2.03 7.94
CA VAL A 71 4.01 -1.05 9.01
C VAL A 71 3.31 -1.73 10.17
N VAL A 72 4.00 -1.79 11.30
CA VAL A 72 3.49 -2.36 12.54
C VAL A 72 3.49 -1.32 13.64
N ASN A 73 2.56 -1.45 14.58
CA ASN A 73 2.63 -0.72 15.85
C ASN A 73 3.45 -1.57 16.84
N ASP A 74 4.61 -1.06 17.25
CA ASP A 74 5.45 -1.69 18.26
C ASP A 74 5.56 -0.73 19.46
N LYS A 75 4.86 -1.07 20.55
CA LYS A 75 4.82 -0.27 21.79
C LYS A 75 4.36 1.18 21.57
N GLY A 76 3.31 1.36 20.78
CA GLY A 76 2.72 2.69 20.51
C GLY A 76 3.44 3.50 19.43
N LYS A 77 4.51 2.97 18.83
CA LYS A 77 5.28 3.64 17.76
C LYS A 77 5.15 2.86 16.45
N ASN A 78 5.00 3.58 15.34
CA ASN A 78 5.03 2.94 14.02
C ASN A 78 6.46 2.52 13.66
N LYS A 79 6.60 1.30 13.17
CA LYS A 79 7.83 0.78 12.56
C LYS A 79 7.52 0.26 11.16
N GLY A 80 8.31 0.68 10.18
CA GLY A 80 8.26 0.18 8.81
C GLY A 80 9.36 -0.85 8.59
N MET A 81 9.00 -2.12 8.54
CA MET A 81 9.90 -3.20 8.16
C MET A 81 9.95 -3.27 6.64
N CYS A 82 11.04 -2.77 6.07
CA CYS A 82 11.22 -2.57 4.65
C CYS A 82 12.05 -3.71 4.07
N TYR A 83 11.59 -4.28 2.96
CA TYR A 83 12.21 -5.38 2.25
C TYR A 83 12.41 -4.98 0.80
N ASP A 84 13.65 -5.06 0.33
CA ASP A 84 13.98 -5.02 -1.08
C ASP A 84 14.08 -6.47 -1.57
N LEU A 85 13.09 -6.90 -2.36
CA LEU A 85 13.00 -8.28 -2.81
C LEU A 85 13.96 -8.58 -3.97
N MET A 86 14.39 -7.56 -4.70
CA MET A 86 15.39 -7.70 -5.76
C MET A 86 16.76 -7.98 -5.16
N ASN A 87 17.15 -7.17 -4.17
CA ASN A 87 18.46 -7.26 -3.52
C ASN A 87 18.47 -8.14 -2.27
N LYS A 88 17.32 -8.69 -1.87
CA LYS A 88 17.11 -9.49 -0.64
C LYS A 88 17.61 -8.79 0.62
N SER A 89 17.54 -7.47 0.66
CA SER A 89 17.95 -6.67 1.81
C SER A 89 16.74 -6.24 2.62
N HIS A 90 16.95 -5.98 3.91
CA HIS A 90 15.91 -5.47 4.79
C HIS A 90 16.43 -4.36 5.68
N LYS A 91 15.56 -3.41 6.02
CA LYS A 91 15.85 -2.33 6.96
C LYS A 91 14.61 -1.95 7.75
N ILE A 92 14.81 -1.33 8.91
CA ILE A 92 13.71 -0.83 9.75
C ILE A 92 13.72 0.69 9.71
N LEU A 93 12.58 1.27 9.34
CA LEU A 93 12.31 2.69 9.40
C LEU A 93 11.45 3.01 10.61
N SER A 94 11.71 4.13 11.26
CA SER A 94 10.88 4.66 12.36
C SER A 94 11.03 6.18 12.48
N GLY A 95 10.16 6.80 13.26
CA GLY A 95 10.22 8.24 13.55
C GLY A 95 9.38 9.11 12.62
N GLN A 96 9.57 10.42 12.72
CA GLN A 96 8.67 11.42 12.12
C GLN A 96 8.55 11.30 10.59
N LYS A 97 9.62 10.90 9.88
CA LYS A 97 9.58 10.72 8.42
C LYS A 97 8.59 9.61 8.04
N LEU A 98 8.62 8.47 8.74
CA LEU A 98 7.65 7.40 8.55
C LEU A 98 6.25 7.85 8.94
N ASP A 99 6.08 8.47 10.10
CA ASP A 99 4.76 8.89 10.57
C ASP A 99 4.10 9.91 9.62
N ARG A 100 4.88 10.84 9.06
CA ARG A 100 4.40 11.79 8.05
C ARG A 100 3.97 11.07 6.78
N PHE A 101 4.81 10.17 6.27
CA PHE A 101 4.49 9.35 5.10
C PHE A 101 3.19 8.56 5.29
N LEU A 102 3.03 7.90 6.44
CA LEU A 102 1.84 7.12 6.77
C LEU A 102 0.59 8.00 6.88
N ARG A 103 0.70 9.16 7.54
CA ARG A 103 -0.41 10.10 7.63
C ARG A 103 -0.87 10.51 6.24
N THR A 104 0.05 10.88 5.35
CA THR A 104 -0.28 11.30 3.99
C THR A 104 -0.96 10.21 3.16
N ILE A 105 -0.52 8.95 3.29
CA ILE A 105 -1.15 7.82 2.59
C ILE A 105 -2.50 7.46 3.19
N ILE A 106 -2.65 7.47 4.51
CA ILE A 106 -3.88 7.01 5.18
C ILE A 106 -4.97 8.08 5.15
N SER A 107 -4.61 9.37 5.14
CA SER A 107 -5.58 10.47 5.12
C SER A 107 -6.32 10.64 3.80
N ASP A 108 -5.89 9.93 2.76
CA ASP A 108 -6.34 10.17 1.40
C ASP A 108 -7.44 9.18 0.95
N SER A 109 -8.59 9.72 0.53
CA SER A 109 -9.74 8.95 0.08
C SER A 109 -9.52 8.12 -1.18
N ILE A 110 -8.46 8.35 -1.97
CA ILE A 110 -8.17 7.52 -3.15
C ILE A 110 -7.85 6.08 -2.79
N PHE A 111 -7.43 5.86 -1.55
CA PHE A 111 -7.23 4.51 -1.02
C PHE A 111 -8.41 3.96 -0.24
N LEU A 112 -9.45 4.77 -0.05
CA LEU A 112 -10.76 4.34 0.46
C LEU A 112 -11.69 3.94 -0.67
N GLN A 113 -11.41 4.31 -1.92
CA GLN A 113 -12.25 4.04 -3.08
C GLN A 113 -11.40 3.46 -4.21
N LYS A 114 -11.66 2.20 -4.62
CA LYS A 114 -11.14 1.67 -5.89
C LYS A 114 -11.59 2.60 -7.02
N THR A 115 -10.67 3.37 -7.57
CA THR A 115 -10.98 4.40 -8.57
C THR A 115 -11.23 3.78 -9.93
N LYS A 116 -12.22 4.33 -10.65
CA LYS A 116 -12.67 3.86 -11.98
C LYS A 116 -11.49 3.68 -12.95
N PRO A 117 -11.50 2.65 -13.82
CA PRO A 117 -10.45 2.42 -14.80
C PRO A 117 -10.22 3.66 -15.66
N LEU A 118 -8.96 3.93 -16.01
CA LEU A 118 -8.59 4.91 -17.04
C LEU A 118 -8.76 4.28 -18.43
N PRO A 119 -8.92 5.10 -19.49
CA PRO A 119 -8.83 4.63 -20.86
C PRO A 119 -7.51 3.91 -21.10
N THR A 120 -7.56 2.86 -21.92
CA THR A 120 -6.51 1.87 -22.18
C THR A 120 -5.18 2.44 -22.70
N GLU A 121 -5.15 3.73 -23.06
CA GLU A 121 -4.05 4.38 -23.78
C GLU A 121 -3.11 5.21 -22.89
N SER A 122 -3.34 5.30 -21.57
CA SER A 122 -2.38 6.01 -20.72
C SER A 122 -1.10 5.18 -20.56
N LEU A 123 -0.05 5.55 -21.28
CA LEU A 123 1.32 5.05 -21.12
C LEU A 123 1.68 5.00 -19.63
N SER A 124 1.61 3.81 -19.05
CA SER A 124 1.95 3.61 -17.66
C SER A 124 3.47 3.69 -17.55
N LYS A 125 3.99 4.53 -16.64
CA LYS A 125 5.37 4.33 -16.19
C LYS A 125 5.45 2.92 -15.61
N ASN A 126 6.62 2.28 -15.76
CA ASN A 126 6.85 0.86 -15.52
C ASN A 126 6.67 0.37 -14.06
N PHE A 127 5.69 0.85 -13.31
CA PHE A 127 5.48 0.47 -11.91
C PHE A 127 4.03 0.58 -11.43
N SER A 128 3.72 -0.25 -10.45
CA SER A 128 2.49 -0.23 -9.66
C SER A 128 2.80 -0.22 -8.17
N TYR A 129 1.83 0.26 -7.39
CA TYR A 129 1.87 0.19 -5.94
C TYR A 129 0.94 -0.90 -5.42
N PHE A 130 1.30 -1.50 -4.29
CA PHE A 130 0.58 -2.61 -3.67
C PHE A 130 0.27 -2.24 -2.22
N ILE A 131 -1.00 -2.29 -1.83
CA ILE A 131 -1.42 -1.75 -0.54
C ILE A 131 -2.36 -2.73 0.18
N SER A 132 -2.20 -2.84 1.49
CA SER A 132 -3.16 -3.43 2.42
C SER A 132 -3.18 -2.65 3.73
N TYR A 133 -4.35 -2.36 4.29
CA TYR A 133 -4.50 -1.52 5.50
C TYR A 133 -4.64 -2.30 6.81
N ASP A 134 -5.06 -3.55 6.72
CA ASP A 134 -5.27 -4.44 7.87
C ASP A 134 -4.97 -5.88 7.43
N TYR A 135 -3.72 -6.14 7.04
CA TYR A 135 -3.27 -7.48 6.68
C TYR A 135 -3.19 -8.38 7.95
N PRO A 136 -3.62 -9.66 7.90
CA PRO A 136 -4.14 -10.40 6.75
C PRO A 136 -5.66 -10.27 6.50
N LYS A 137 -6.39 -9.46 7.26
CA LYS A 137 -7.85 -9.33 7.11
C LYS A 137 -8.27 -8.67 5.80
N SER A 138 -7.47 -7.73 5.29
CA SER A 138 -7.62 -7.15 3.95
C SER A 138 -6.58 -7.69 2.98
N LYS A 139 -7.04 -8.09 1.79
CA LYS A 139 -6.16 -8.51 0.71
C LYS A 139 -5.31 -7.33 0.22
N ILE A 140 -4.12 -7.65 -0.28
CA ILE A 140 -3.29 -6.68 -1.01
C ILE A 140 -4.00 -6.36 -2.33
N PHE A 141 -4.13 -5.08 -2.64
CA PHE A 141 -4.65 -4.62 -3.93
C PHE A 141 -3.62 -3.76 -4.67
N GLU A 142 -3.69 -3.79 -6.00
CA GLU A 142 -2.80 -3.03 -6.87
C GLU A 142 -3.40 -1.65 -7.20
N VAL A 143 -2.55 -0.61 -7.13
CA VAL A 143 -2.84 0.76 -7.55
C VAL A 143 -1.90 1.11 -8.70
N CYS A 144 -2.46 1.34 -9.88
CA CYS A 144 -1.66 1.64 -11.08
C CYS A 144 -1.09 3.06 -11.00
N TYR A 145 0.14 3.25 -11.49
CA TYR A 145 0.72 4.60 -11.57
C TYR A 145 -0.15 5.59 -12.33
N SER A 146 -0.79 5.15 -13.42
CA SER A 146 -1.69 6.01 -14.21
C SER A 146 -2.84 6.58 -13.38
N GLN A 147 -3.33 5.86 -12.36
CA GLN A 147 -4.36 6.37 -11.46
C GLN A 147 -3.85 7.52 -10.60
N LEU A 148 -2.56 7.51 -10.22
CA LEU A 148 -1.94 8.63 -9.50
C LEU A 148 -1.74 9.85 -10.40
N LEU A 149 -1.52 9.65 -11.70
CA LEU A 149 -1.36 10.75 -12.67
C LEU A 149 -2.63 11.59 -12.86
N ARG A 150 -3.82 11.06 -12.52
CA ARG A 150 -5.07 11.84 -12.56
C ARG A 150 -4.98 13.10 -11.69
N ASP A 151 -4.25 13.02 -10.59
CA ASP A 151 -3.95 14.14 -9.71
C ASP A 151 -2.60 13.91 -9.03
N ILE A 152 -1.53 14.28 -9.73
CA ILE A 152 -0.14 14.08 -9.29
C ILE A 152 0.22 14.91 -8.06
N ASN A 153 -0.45 16.06 -7.88
CA ASN A 153 -0.22 16.97 -6.76
C ASN A 153 -0.97 16.53 -5.50
N ARG A 154 -1.88 15.55 -5.63
CA ARG A 154 -2.57 14.95 -4.51
C ARG A 154 -1.56 14.40 -3.48
N PRO A 155 -1.76 14.63 -2.17
CA PRO A 155 -0.79 14.23 -1.16
C PRO A 155 -0.39 12.74 -1.23
N SER A 156 -1.35 11.84 -1.45
CA SER A 156 -1.09 10.41 -1.63
C SER A 156 -0.19 10.08 -2.83
N SER A 157 -0.50 10.66 -4.00
CA SER A 157 0.27 10.53 -5.22
C SER A 157 1.71 10.96 -5.00
N VAL A 158 1.92 12.12 -4.37
CA VAL A 158 3.25 12.65 -4.02
C VAL A 158 3.98 11.68 -3.06
N ALA A 159 3.32 11.24 -1.99
CA ALA A 159 3.93 10.34 -1.02
C ALA A 159 4.34 9.00 -1.64
N LEU A 160 3.48 8.39 -2.46
CA LEU A 160 3.81 7.14 -3.15
C LEU A 160 4.95 7.33 -4.16
N MET A 161 4.99 8.43 -4.89
CA MET A 161 6.10 8.72 -5.81
C MET A 161 7.43 8.90 -5.06
N GLN A 162 7.39 9.37 -3.82
CA GLN A 162 8.56 9.46 -2.94
C GLN A 162 8.87 8.15 -2.17
N PHE A 163 8.02 7.12 -2.29
CA PHE A 163 8.22 5.86 -1.57
C PHE A 163 9.59 5.21 -1.84
N PRO A 164 10.11 5.14 -3.08
CA PRO A 164 11.46 4.64 -3.33
C PRO A 164 12.54 5.40 -2.54
N ASP A 165 12.40 6.71 -2.37
CA ASP A 165 13.33 7.55 -1.61
C ASP A 165 13.10 7.47 -0.09
N ALA A 166 11.90 7.06 0.34
CA ALA A 166 11.67 6.66 1.74
C ALA A 166 12.40 5.35 2.07
N LEU A 167 12.61 4.49 1.07
CA LEU A 167 13.31 3.20 1.18
C LEU A 167 14.82 3.26 0.89
N ARG A 168 15.37 4.40 0.46
CA ARG A 168 16.82 4.67 0.46
C ARG A 168 17.26 5.22 1.80
#